data_AF-A0A6J4GNG7-F1
#
_entry.id   AF-A0A6J4GNG7-F1
#
_cell.length_a   1.000
_cell.length_b   1.000
_cell.length_c   1.000
_cell.angle_alpha   90.00
_cell.angle_beta   90.00
_cell.angle_gamma   90.00
#
_symmetry.space_group_name_H-M   'P 1'
#
loop_
_entity.id
_entity.type
_entity.pdbx_description
1 polymer ?
#
loop_
_entity_poly.entity_id
_entity_poly.type
_entity_poly.pdbx_seq_one_letter_code
_entity_poly.pdbx_strand_id
1 'polypeptide(L)'
;MEITKSDIQKLIEVKKEDTIKNHFLYSITKQYRSFGEIKENTIKVWKRTNTTGMSYPIFTFEFNSENKLIKTTDKLNPIAKFSQLLFPLFFFFPLLLNAFTDFEFKRFFACISAFLFLTFVCYLVSNKISKYEKKEQLNDFYKIIGVKTEDKQEREWSKSKILTRLFTYPFCFALILISIFSIIPEKGFLLAIPMLGIIGIYLYCDLKLIFEDKKIKNNSAKAKT
;
A
#
# COMPACT_ATOMS: atom_id res chain seq x y z
N MET A 1 19.27 -11.41 -21.77
CA MET A 1 18.36 -10.74 -22.72
C MET A 1 18.52 -9.26 -22.49
N GLU A 2 18.92 -8.49 -23.51
CA GLU A 2 19.01 -7.04 -23.42
C GLU A 2 17.60 -6.44 -23.62
N ILE A 3 17.20 -5.51 -22.74
CA ILE A 3 15.88 -4.86 -22.82
C ILE A 3 16.00 -3.62 -23.68
N THR A 4 15.17 -3.54 -24.72
CA THR A 4 15.18 -2.42 -25.67
C THR A 4 14.05 -1.43 -25.40
N LYS A 5 14.15 -0.23 -25.97
CA LYS A 5 13.09 0.79 -25.92
C LYS A 5 11.75 0.27 -26.45
N SER A 6 11.77 -0.52 -27.53
CA SER A 6 10.54 -1.07 -28.12
C SER A 6 9.85 -2.07 -27.19
N ASP A 7 10.60 -2.79 -26.35
CA ASP A 7 10.04 -3.68 -25.34
C ASP A 7 9.28 -2.90 -24.27
N ILE A 8 9.87 -1.82 -23.75
CA ILE A 8 9.22 -0.97 -22.75
C ILE A 8 8.00 -0.24 -23.33
N GLN A 9 8.01 0.11 -24.63
CA GLN A 9 6.85 0.72 -25.28
C GLN A 9 5.61 -0.19 -25.27
N LYS A 10 5.79 -1.53 -25.31
CA LYS A 10 4.68 -2.50 -25.22
C LYS A 10 3.95 -2.44 -23.87
N LEU A 11 4.58 -1.89 -22.83
CA LEU A 11 3.96 -1.71 -21.51
C LEU A 11 2.94 -0.57 -21.48
N ILE A 12 2.88 0.29 -22.49
CA ILE A 12 2.01 1.47 -22.51
C ILE A 12 0.76 1.17 -23.32
N GLU A 13 -0.39 1.13 -22.65
CA GLU A 13 -1.70 1.02 -23.31
C GLU A 13 -2.24 2.39 -23.71
N VAL A 14 -1.95 3.42 -22.89
CA VAL A 14 -2.46 4.78 -23.10
C VAL A 14 -1.32 5.79 -22.98
N LYS A 15 -1.04 6.51 -24.07
CA LYS A 15 -0.04 7.58 -24.07
C LYS A 15 -0.58 8.82 -23.36
N LYS A 16 0.08 9.24 -22.27
CA LYS A 16 -0.22 10.46 -21.51
C LYS A 16 1.06 11.08 -20.97
N GLU A 17 1.04 12.38 -20.74
CA GLU A 17 2.15 13.10 -20.13
C GLU A 17 2.16 12.92 -18.60
N ASP A 18 3.35 12.84 -18.00
CA ASP A 18 3.57 12.80 -16.54
C ASP A 18 3.37 14.20 -15.96
N THR A 19 2.10 14.55 -15.73
CA THR A 19 1.69 15.84 -15.12
C THR A 19 0.77 15.60 -13.93
N ILE A 20 0.77 16.53 -12.97
CA ILE A 20 -0.08 16.44 -11.76
C ILE A 20 -1.56 16.30 -12.14
N LYS A 21 -2.03 17.06 -13.13
CA LYS A 21 -3.43 16.99 -13.62
C LYS A 21 -3.79 15.61 -14.14
N ASN A 22 -2.91 14.99 -14.93
CA ASN A 22 -3.14 13.65 -15.45
C ASN A 22 -3.13 12.60 -14.33
N HIS A 23 -2.23 12.72 -13.36
CA HIS A 23 -2.21 11.83 -12.20
C HIS A 23 -3.42 12.00 -11.29
N PHE A 24 -3.91 13.22 -11.11
CA PHE A 24 -5.16 13.48 -10.38
C PHE A 24 -6.33 12.79 -11.07
N LEU A 25 -6.53 13.03 -12.37
CA LEU A 25 -7.61 12.43 -13.14
C LEU A 25 -7.51 10.90 -13.16
N TYR A 26 -6.31 10.34 -13.31
CA TYR A 26 -6.07 8.89 -13.28
C TYR A 26 -6.31 8.28 -11.89
N SER A 27 -6.12 9.04 -10.81
CA SER A 27 -6.37 8.55 -9.44
C SER A 27 -7.87 8.44 -9.15
N ILE A 28 -8.67 9.39 -9.65
CA ILE A 28 -10.13 9.43 -9.46
C ILE A 28 -10.89 8.57 -10.46
N THR A 29 -10.39 8.45 -11.70
CA THR A 29 -10.98 7.55 -12.69
C THR A 29 -10.47 6.14 -12.43
N LYS A 30 -11.37 5.15 -12.26
CA LYS A 30 -10.99 3.75 -11.97
C LYS A 30 -10.41 3.04 -13.21
N GLN A 31 -9.40 3.63 -13.84
CA GLN A 31 -8.74 3.12 -15.04
C GLN A 31 -7.53 2.28 -14.63
N TYR A 32 -7.61 0.96 -14.80
CA TYR A 32 -6.52 0.01 -14.47
C TYR A 32 -5.55 -0.24 -15.62
N ARG A 33 -5.65 0.57 -16.68
CA ARG A 33 -4.77 0.49 -17.86
C ARG A 33 -3.41 1.06 -17.53
N SER A 34 -2.38 0.53 -18.20
CA SER A 34 -1.02 1.05 -18.09
C SER A 34 -0.85 2.33 -18.92
N PHE A 35 -0.45 3.41 -18.26
CA PHE A 35 -0.25 4.73 -18.87
C PHE A 35 1.24 5.01 -19.00
N GLY A 36 1.61 5.83 -19.98
CA GLY A 36 3.00 6.21 -20.09
C GLY A 36 3.31 7.39 -21.00
N GLU A 37 4.47 7.99 -20.74
CA GLU A 37 5.06 9.10 -21.48
C GLU A 37 6.30 8.57 -22.22
N ILE A 38 6.38 8.79 -23.53
CA ILE A 38 7.53 8.39 -24.35
C ILE A 38 8.27 9.65 -24.76
N LYS A 39 9.53 9.77 -24.35
CA LYS A 39 10.49 10.79 -24.83
C LYS A 39 11.61 10.11 -25.61
N GLU A 40 12.58 10.91 -26.04
CA GLU A 40 13.72 10.45 -26.84
C GLU A 40 14.56 9.40 -26.10
N ASN A 41 15.08 9.72 -24.91
CA ASN A 41 15.93 8.82 -24.14
C ASN A 41 15.26 8.27 -22.87
N THR A 42 13.98 8.58 -22.65
CA THR A 42 13.26 8.13 -21.46
C THR A 42 11.85 7.67 -21.78
N ILE A 43 11.39 6.64 -21.08
CA ILE A 43 10.00 6.23 -21.06
C ILE A 43 9.54 6.18 -19.61
N LYS A 44 8.42 6.81 -19.32
CA LYS A 44 7.76 6.68 -18.01
C LYS A 44 6.53 5.80 -18.14
N VAL A 45 6.34 4.90 -17.20
CA VAL A 45 5.19 4.00 -17.15
C VAL A 45 4.60 4.02 -15.74
N TRP A 46 3.28 4.13 -15.65
CA TRP A 46 2.56 4.00 -14.39
C TRP A 46 1.28 3.21 -14.60
N LYS A 47 0.95 2.38 -13.61
CA LYS A 47 -0.27 1.60 -13.59
C LYS A 47 -0.75 1.50 -12.15
N ARG A 48 -2.05 1.67 -11.92
CA ARG A 48 -2.66 1.34 -10.63
C ARG A 48 -3.05 -0.13 -10.57
N THR A 49 -2.86 -0.75 -9.42
CA THR A 49 -3.40 -2.06 -9.06
C THR A 49 -4.53 -1.88 -8.04
N ASN A 50 -5.21 -2.97 -7.71
CA ASN A 50 -6.19 -2.98 -6.61
C ASN A 50 -5.53 -2.63 -5.27
N THR A 51 -4.25 -2.98 -5.11
CA THR A 51 -3.47 -2.78 -3.89
C THR A 51 -2.91 -1.36 -3.80
N THR A 52 -2.39 -0.79 -4.90
CA THR A 52 -1.86 0.58 -4.89
C THR A 52 -2.94 1.62 -4.64
N GLY A 53 -4.16 1.39 -5.14
CA GLY A 53 -5.20 2.42 -5.18
C GLY A 53 -4.68 3.70 -5.87
N MET A 54 -4.74 4.83 -5.18
CA MET A 54 -4.22 6.12 -5.64
C MET A 54 -2.69 6.26 -5.46
N SER A 55 -2.06 5.32 -4.77
CA SER A 55 -0.64 5.35 -4.36
C SER A 55 0.26 4.44 -5.19
N TYR A 56 0.18 4.58 -6.51
CA TYR A 56 0.99 3.81 -7.46
C TYR A 56 2.35 4.48 -7.77
N PRO A 57 3.39 3.70 -8.12
CA PRO A 57 4.66 4.20 -8.59
C PRO A 57 4.61 4.65 -10.05
N ILE A 58 5.52 5.57 -10.39
CA ILE A 58 5.85 5.96 -11.76
C ILE A 58 7.27 5.47 -12.01
N PHE A 59 7.41 4.49 -12.88
CA PHE A 59 8.70 3.97 -13.30
C PHE A 59 9.25 4.83 -14.43
N THR A 60 10.54 5.13 -14.40
CA THR A 60 11.27 5.82 -15.46
C THR A 60 12.38 4.92 -15.95
N PHE A 61 12.31 4.58 -17.23
CA PHE A 61 13.28 3.79 -17.97
C PHE A 61 14.14 4.73 -18.80
N GLU A 62 15.44 4.72 -18.59
CA GLU A 62 16.41 5.54 -19.33
C GLU A 62 17.17 4.66 -20.34
N PHE A 63 17.38 5.18 -21.55
CA PHE A 63 18.01 4.47 -22.66
C PHE A 63 19.28 5.18 -23.14
N ASN A 64 20.23 4.42 -23.67
CA ASN A 64 21.38 4.97 -24.39
C ASN A 64 21.01 5.31 -25.85
N SER A 65 22.00 5.80 -26.62
CA SER A 65 21.86 6.10 -28.05
C SER A 65 21.49 4.89 -28.92
N GLU A 66 21.79 3.67 -28.46
CA GLU A 66 21.42 2.41 -29.11
C GLU A 66 20.02 1.92 -28.71
N ASN A 67 19.24 2.73 -27.98
CA ASN A 67 17.93 2.36 -27.43
C ASN A 67 17.95 1.16 -26.45
N LYS A 68 19.09 0.90 -25.81
CA LYS A 68 19.23 -0.13 -24.77
C LYS A 68 18.97 0.48 -23.40
N LEU A 69 18.24 -0.27 -22.56
CA LEU A 69 17.93 0.15 -21.19
C LEU A 69 19.21 0.24 -20.36
N ILE A 70 19.52 1.42 -19.82
CA ILE A 70 20.67 1.65 -18.94
C ILE A 70 20.26 1.74 -17.47
N LYS A 71 19.06 2.25 -17.19
CA LYS A 71 18.64 2.54 -15.82
C LYS A 71 17.13 2.48 -15.69
N THR A 72 16.68 1.91 -14.57
CA THR A 72 15.29 1.97 -14.14
C THR A 72 15.24 2.67 -12.79
N THR A 73 14.43 3.71 -12.70
CA THR A 73 14.15 4.42 -11.44
C THR A 73 12.65 4.46 -11.19
N ASP A 74 12.27 4.70 -9.95
CA ASP A 74 10.87 4.86 -9.57
C ASP A 74 10.66 6.09 -8.70
N LYS A 75 9.50 6.71 -8.84
CA LYS A 75 9.03 7.74 -7.92
C LYS A 75 7.58 7.47 -7.55
N LEU A 76 7.20 7.86 -6.33
CA LEU A 76 5.80 7.84 -5.94
C LEU A 76 5.06 8.97 -6.66
N ASN A 77 3.85 8.70 -7.15
CA ASN A 77 3.06 9.73 -7.85
C ASN A 77 2.74 10.93 -6.93
N PRO A 78 2.54 12.13 -7.49
CA PRO A 78 2.31 13.34 -6.68
C PRO A 78 1.09 13.26 -5.76
N ILE A 79 0.01 12.60 -6.19
CA ILE A 79 -1.24 12.47 -5.42
C ILE A 79 -1.02 11.63 -4.17
N ALA A 80 -0.26 10.55 -4.30
CA ALA A 80 0.08 9.68 -3.19
C ALA A 80 0.86 10.40 -2.08
N LYS A 81 1.85 11.23 -2.45
CA LYS A 81 2.62 12.03 -1.49
C LYS A 81 1.72 12.95 -0.67
N PHE A 82 0.73 13.57 -1.32
CA PHE A 82 -0.25 14.41 -0.66
C PHE A 82 -1.19 13.59 0.24
N SER A 83 -1.66 12.44 -0.23
CA SER A 83 -2.56 11.56 0.52
C SER A 83 -1.92 10.95 1.77
N GLN A 84 -0.61 10.71 1.77
CA GLN A 84 0.13 10.20 2.92
C GLN A 84 0.06 11.15 4.14
N LEU A 85 -0.06 12.46 3.90
CA LEU A 85 -0.21 13.46 4.96
C LEU A 85 -1.67 13.64 5.37
N LEU A 86 -2.60 13.65 4.41
CA LEU A 86 -4.02 13.88 4.69
C LEU A 86 -4.69 12.68 5.37
N PHE A 87 -4.27 11.45 5.08
CA PHE A 87 -4.91 10.27 5.63
C PHE A 87 -4.87 10.23 7.17
N PRO A 88 -3.71 10.40 7.84
CA PRO A 88 -3.66 10.46 9.30
C PRO A 88 -4.47 11.63 9.86
N LEU A 89 -4.43 12.80 9.20
CA LEU A 89 -5.19 13.97 9.64
C LEU A 89 -6.69 13.70 9.65
N PHE A 90 -7.22 13.10 8.57
CA PHE A 90 -8.64 12.77 8.45
C PHE A 90 -9.05 11.63 9.40
N PHE A 91 -8.27 10.55 9.42
CA PHE A 91 -8.62 9.34 10.17
C PHE A 91 -8.48 9.52 11.69
N PHE A 92 -7.47 10.26 12.14
CA PHE A 92 -7.25 10.58 13.55
C PHE A 92 -7.77 11.97 13.94
N PHE A 93 -8.57 12.62 13.09
CA PHE A 93 -9.15 13.93 13.39
C PHE A 93 -9.91 13.97 14.73
N PRO A 94 -10.73 12.97 15.10
CA PRO A 94 -11.42 13.00 16.40
C PRO A 94 -10.47 12.98 17.60
N LEU A 95 -9.36 12.24 17.50
CA LEU A 95 -8.31 12.24 18.53
C LEU A 95 -7.67 13.62 18.66
N LEU A 96 -7.45 14.30 17.53
CA LEU A 96 -6.91 15.64 17.50
C LEU A 96 -7.90 16.66 18.09
N LEU A 97 -9.20 16.54 17.77
CA LEU A 97 -10.25 17.39 18.35
C LEU A 97 -10.30 17.28 19.88
N ASN A 98 -10.20 16.07 20.42
CA ASN A 98 -10.16 15.83 21.87
C ASN A 98 -8.98 16.52 22.58
N ALA A 99 -7.90 16.84 21.85
CA ALA A 99 -6.78 17.61 22.40
C ALA A 99 -7.19 19.05 22.75
N PHE A 100 -8.17 19.61 22.03
CA PHE A 100 -8.58 21.01 22.13
C PHE A 100 -9.89 21.23 22.90
N THR A 101 -10.78 20.24 22.93
CA THR A 101 -11.99 20.28 23.77
C THR A 101 -11.60 20.44 25.23
N ASP A 102 -12.21 21.38 25.97
CA ASP A 102 -12.02 21.63 27.41
C ASP A 102 -10.56 21.68 27.89
N PHE A 103 -9.71 22.38 27.12
CA PHE A 103 -8.25 22.38 27.21
C PHE A 103 -7.64 22.02 28.58
N GLU A 104 -6.95 20.89 28.63
CA GLU A 104 -6.17 20.43 29.77
C GLU A 104 -4.78 20.01 29.27
N PHE A 105 -3.71 20.56 29.87
CA PHE A 105 -2.33 20.34 29.39
C PHE A 105 -1.96 18.86 29.25
N LYS A 106 -2.32 18.02 30.23
CA LYS A 106 -1.99 16.58 30.19
C LYS A 106 -2.69 15.89 29.03
N ARG A 107 -3.99 16.13 28.85
CA ARG A 107 -4.78 15.58 27.73
C ARG A 107 -4.24 16.08 26.38
N PHE A 108 -3.96 17.37 26.27
CA PHE A 108 -3.40 17.96 25.05
C PHE A 108 -2.12 17.24 24.63
N PHE A 109 -1.12 17.15 25.50
CA PHE A 109 0.14 16.47 25.18
C PHE A 109 -0.04 14.98 24.91
N ALA A 110 -0.93 14.30 25.63
CA ALA A 110 -1.24 12.89 25.38
C ALA A 110 -1.85 12.67 23.99
N CYS A 111 -2.87 13.45 23.62
CA CYS A 111 -3.53 13.36 22.31
C CYS A 111 -2.58 13.71 21.16
N ILE A 112 -1.78 14.77 21.30
CA ILE A 112 -0.79 15.16 20.28
C ILE A 112 0.29 14.09 20.13
N SER A 113 0.82 13.56 21.24
CA SER A 113 1.83 12.50 21.20
C SER A 113 1.29 11.22 20.54
N ALA A 114 0.06 10.84 20.88
CA ALA A 114 -0.63 9.70 20.26
C ALA A 114 -0.84 9.93 18.76
N PHE A 115 -1.29 11.12 18.35
CA PHE A 115 -1.48 11.48 16.95
C PHE A 115 -0.16 11.41 16.16
N LEU A 116 0.93 11.97 16.69
CA LEU A 116 2.24 11.93 16.04
C LEU A 116 2.77 10.50 15.92
N PHE A 117 2.65 9.70 16.98
CA PHE A 117 3.04 8.30 16.98
C PHE A 117 2.26 7.50 15.93
N LEU A 118 0.94 7.63 15.91
CA LEU A 118 0.08 6.93 14.94
C LEU A 118 0.36 7.38 13.49
N THR A 119 0.59 8.67 13.28
CA THR A 119 0.99 9.21 11.97
C THR A 119 2.33 8.63 11.51
N PHE A 120 3.33 8.61 12.39
CA PHE A 120 4.64 8.03 12.09
C PHE A 120 4.52 6.54 11.74
N VAL A 121 3.72 5.82 12.50
CA VAL A 121 3.41 4.41 12.25
C VAL A 121 2.75 4.20 10.88
N CYS A 122 1.72 4.97 10.53
CA CYS A 122 1.08 4.92 9.21
C CYS A 122 2.09 5.19 8.08
N TYR A 123 3.02 6.13 8.29
CA TYR A 123 4.09 6.43 7.35
C TYR A 123 5.03 5.22 7.14
N LEU A 124 5.48 4.57 8.23
CA LEU A 124 6.34 3.39 8.14
C LEU A 124 5.69 2.25 7.36
N VAL A 125 4.41 1.98 7.65
CA VAL A 125 3.63 0.93 6.99
C VAL A 125 3.43 1.25 5.52
N SER A 126 3.03 2.48 5.21
CA SER A 126 2.83 2.94 3.82
C SER A 126 4.11 2.83 3.00
N ASN A 127 5.26 3.21 3.58
CA ASN A 127 6.56 3.07 2.93
C ASN A 127 6.91 1.61 2.65
N LYS A 128 6.60 0.71 3.57
CA LYS A 128 6.90 -0.71 3.39
C LYS A 128 6.02 -1.33 2.30
N ILE A 129 4.71 -1.06 2.33
CA ILE A 129 3.77 -1.52 1.30
C ILE A 129 4.21 -0.99 -0.07
N SER A 130 4.52 0.31 -0.15
CA SER A 130 5.00 0.93 -1.38
C SER A 130 6.25 0.25 -1.94
N LYS A 131 7.24 -0.10 -1.09
CA LYS A 131 8.44 -0.84 -1.52
C LYS A 131 8.12 -2.24 -2.06
N TYR A 132 7.18 -2.95 -1.44
CA TYR A 132 6.75 -4.27 -1.90
C TYR A 132 6.07 -4.17 -3.26
N GLU A 133 5.07 -3.31 -3.37
CA GLU A 133 4.26 -3.12 -4.57
C GLU A 133 5.10 -2.66 -5.76
N LYS A 134 6.05 -1.75 -5.56
CA LYS A 134 7.03 -1.35 -6.59
C LYS A 134 7.79 -2.53 -7.17
N LYS A 135 8.24 -3.44 -6.31
CA LYS A 135 9.01 -4.60 -6.73
C LYS A 135 8.15 -5.58 -7.52
N GLU A 136 6.94 -5.80 -7.06
CA GLU A 136 5.97 -6.70 -7.72
C GLU A 136 5.58 -6.17 -9.09
N GLN A 137 5.18 -4.90 -9.16
CA GLN A 137 4.77 -4.26 -10.41
C GLN A 137 5.92 -4.19 -11.44
N LEU A 138 7.16 -3.95 -10.99
CA LEU A 138 8.31 -3.96 -11.89
C LEU A 138 8.59 -5.38 -12.43
N ASN A 139 8.42 -6.41 -11.59
CA ASN A 139 8.53 -7.80 -12.04
C ASN A 139 7.45 -8.13 -13.07
N ASP A 140 6.21 -7.68 -12.87
CA ASP A 140 5.12 -7.89 -13.84
C ASP A 140 5.42 -7.22 -15.18
N PHE A 141 5.97 -6.01 -15.17
CA PHE A 141 6.45 -5.36 -16.39
C PHE A 141 7.52 -6.19 -17.10
N TYR A 142 8.50 -6.73 -16.36
CA TYR A 142 9.52 -7.59 -16.92
C TYR A 142 8.95 -8.91 -17.48
N LYS A 143 7.93 -9.48 -16.84
CA LYS A 143 7.21 -10.65 -17.36
C LYS A 143 6.50 -10.36 -18.69
N ILE A 144 5.82 -9.21 -18.78
CA ILE A 144 5.10 -8.80 -20.01
C ILE A 144 6.06 -8.69 -21.20
N ILE A 145 7.27 -8.20 -20.98
CA ILE A 145 8.29 -8.09 -22.04
C ILE A 145 9.12 -9.37 -22.25
N GLY A 146 8.76 -10.49 -21.61
CA GLY A 146 9.39 -11.79 -21.80
C GLY A 146 10.74 -11.99 -21.10
N VAL A 147 11.09 -11.14 -20.13
CA VAL A 147 12.27 -11.38 -19.28
C VAL A 147 11.94 -12.50 -18.30
N LYS A 148 12.77 -13.55 -18.27
CA LYS A 148 12.71 -14.59 -17.22
C LYS A 148 12.94 -13.93 -15.87
N THR A 149 11.86 -13.70 -15.14
CA THR A 149 11.89 -13.34 -13.72
C THR A 149 11.76 -14.62 -12.91
N GLU A 150 12.48 -14.73 -11.80
CA GLU A 150 12.22 -15.82 -10.85
C GLU A 150 10.78 -15.70 -10.37
N ASP A 151 9.92 -16.65 -10.76
CA ASP A 151 8.58 -16.79 -10.21
C ASP A 151 8.72 -17.09 -8.72
N LYS A 152 8.67 -16.03 -7.91
CA LYS A 152 8.36 -16.17 -6.50
C LYS A 152 6.87 -16.40 -6.44
N GLN A 153 6.47 -17.67 -6.60
CA GLN A 153 5.18 -18.16 -6.13
C GLN A 153 4.92 -17.49 -4.78
N GLU A 154 3.85 -16.70 -4.68
CA GLU A 154 3.54 -15.97 -3.46
C GLU A 154 3.39 -16.98 -2.33
N ARG A 155 4.45 -17.16 -1.54
CA ARG A 155 4.33 -17.90 -0.30
C ARG A 155 3.36 -17.10 0.55
N GLU A 156 2.34 -17.76 1.08
CA GLU A 156 1.47 -17.18 2.11
C GLU A 156 2.26 -16.55 3.26
N TRP A 157 3.44 -17.12 3.53
CA TRP A 157 4.49 -16.57 4.39
C TRP A 157 5.45 -15.66 3.61
N SER A 158 4.89 -14.71 2.86
CA SER A 158 5.66 -13.62 2.28
C SER A 158 6.13 -12.73 3.42
N LYS A 159 7.40 -12.29 3.39
CA LYS A 159 7.93 -11.33 4.38
C LYS A 159 7.04 -10.08 4.49
N SER A 160 6.26 -9.76 3.46
CA SER A 160 5.26 -8.69 3.45
C SER A 160 4.00 -9.03 4.29
N LYS A 161 3.47 -10.26 4.17
CA LYS A 161 2.30 -10.73 4.93
C LYS A 161 2.60 -10.92 6.42
N ILE A 162 3.80 -11.40 6.75
CA ILE A 162 4.26 -11.52 8.14
C ILE A 162 4.39 -10.14 8.79
N LEU A 163 4.97 -9.17 8.07
CA LEU A 163 5.19 -7.84 8.60
C LEU A 163 3.89 -7.03 8.71
N THR A 164 2.98 -7.17 7.76
CA THR A 164 1.63 -6.59 7.87
C THR A 164 0.91 -7.17 9.08
N ARG A 165 0.98 -8.49 9.33
CA ARG A 165 0.41 -9.09 10.56
C ARG A 165 1.09 -8.61 11.84
N LEU A 166 2.42 -8.51 11.86
CA LEU A 166 3.19 -7.99 12.99
C LEU A 166 2.76 -6.55 13.35
N PHE A 167 2.29 -5.78 12.38
CA PHE A 167 1.79 -4.44 12.59
C PHE A 167 0.29 -4.40 12.93
N THR A 168 -0.53 -5.06 12.11
CA THR A 168 -1.98 -4.97 12.22
C THR A 168 -2.50 -5.64 13.48
N TYR A 169 -1.84 -6.70 13.98
CA TYR A 169 -2.30 -7.37 15.21
C TYR A 169 -2.14 -6.49 16.46
N PRO A 170 -0.96 -5.89 16.74
CA PRO A 170 -0.84 -4.90 17.82
C PRO A 170 -1.74 -3.68 17.63
N PHE A 171 -1.94 -3.22 16.39
CA PHE A 171 -2.84 -2.10 16.10
C PHE A 171 -4.32 -2.44 16.39
N CYS A 172 -4.80 -3.60 15.93
CA CYS A 172 -6.13 -4.11 16.27
C CYS A 172 -6.28 -4.28 17.78
N PHE A 173 -5.27 -4.81 18.46
CA PHE A 173 -5.28 -4.95 19.91
C PHE A 173 -5.37 -3.60 20.62
N ALA A 174 -4.60 -2.60 20.18
CA ALA A 174 -4.66 -1.24 20.72
C ALA A 174 -6.06 -0.61 20.52
N LEU A 175 -6.66 -0.78 19.34
CA LEU A 175 -8.02 -0.28 19.08
C LEU A 175 -9.09 -0.99 19.93
N ILE A 176 -8.92 -2.29 20.18
CA ILE A 176 -9.79 -3.04 21.11
C ILE A 176 -9.65 -2.47 22.52
N LEU A 177 -8.41 -2.24 23.00
CA LEU A 177 -8.16 -1.65 24.32
C LEU A 177 -8.77 -0.24 24.43
N ILE A 178 -8.57 0.62 23.44
CA ILE A 178 -9.15 1.98 23.41
C ILE A 178 -10.68 1.91 23.42
N SER A 179 -11.26 0.95 22.68
CA SER A 179 -12.71 0.75 22.66
C SER A 179 -13.23 0.36 24.05
N ILE A 180 -12.57 -0.58 24.72
CA ILE A 180 -12.98 -1.10 26.05
C ILE A 180 -12.74 -0.10 27.17
N PHE A 181 -11.58 0.56 27.20
CA PHE A 181 -11.16 1.37 28.34
C PHE A 181 -11.45 2.87 28.21
N SER A 182 -11.76 3.37 27.00
CA SER A 182 -12.02 4.79 26.78
C SER A 182 -13.40 5.04 26.17
N ILE A 183 -13.69 4.44 25.01
CA ILE A 183 -14.90 4.78 24.24
C ILE A 183 -16.17 4.24 24.92
N ILE A 184 -16.17 2.97 25.35
CA ILE A 184 -17.33 2.35 26.00
C ILE A 184 -17.69 3.02 27.34
N PRO A 185 -16.72 3.30 28.25
CA PRO A 185 -17.00 4.01 29.50
C PRO A 185 -17.63 5.40 29.32
N GLU A 186 -17.27 6.11 28.25
CA GLU A 186 -17.86 7.42 27.89
C GLU A 186 -19.20 7.30 27.15
N LYS A 187 -19.82 6.12 27.12
CA LYS A 187 -21.08 5.81 26.40
C LYS A 187 -20.99 6.00 24.89
N GLY A 188 -19.79 6.00 24.31
CA GLY A 188 -19.52 6.12 22.87
C GLY A 188 -19.85 4.87 22.04
N PHE A 189 -20.94 4.16 22.36
CA PHE A 189 -21.29 2.86 21.75
C PHE A 189 -21.48 2.92 20.23
N LEU A 190 -22.04 4.03 19.72
CA LEU A 190 -22.20 4.29 18.29
C LEU A 190 -20.86 4.25 17.52
N LEU A 191 -19.75 4.57 18.18
CA LEU A 191 -18.42 4.55 17.60
C LEU A 191 -17.69 3.21 17.87
N ALA A 192 -17.85 2.66 19.08
CA ALA A 192 -17.20 1.42 19.48
C ALA A 192 -17.70 0.19 18.69
N ILE A 193 -19.02 0.08 18.46
CA ILE A 193 -19.61 -1.11 17.80
C ILE A 193 -19.10 -1.28 16.36
N PRO A 194 -19.14 -0.26 15.48
CA PRO A 194 -18.58 -0.40 14.13
C PRO A 194 -17.07 -0.63 14.14
N MET A 195 -16.33 0.04 15.04
CA MET A 195 -14.88 -0.12 15.16
C MET A 195 -14.51 -1.56 15.52
N LEU A 196 -15.13 -2.13 16.57
CA LEU A 196 -14.91 -3.51 16.98
C LEU A 196 -15.39 -4.51 15.92
N GLY A 197 -16.50 -4.23 15.23
CA GLY A 197 -17.01 -5.06 14.14
C GLY A 197 -16.01 -5.17 12.98
N ILE A 198 -15.45 -4.05 12.52
CA ILE A 198 -14.43 -4.03 11.45
C ILE A 198 -13.18 -4.80 11.87
N ILE A 199 -12.71 -4.58 13.11
CA ILE A 199 -11.54 -5.29 13.66
C ILE A 199 -11.81 -6.80 13.73
N GLY A 200 -12.99 -7.20 14.23
CA GLY A 200 -13.38 -8.59 14.35
C GLY A 200 -13.42 -9.31 13.00
N ILE A 201 -14.04 -8.69 11.99
CA ILE A 201 -14.09 -9.22 10.62
C ILE A 201 -12.67 -9.39 10.04
N TYR A 202 -11.80 -8.37 10.21
CA TYR A 202 -10.43 -8.44 9.73
C TYR A 202 -9.65 -9.59 10.37
N LEU A 203 -9.67 -9.68 11.71
CA LEU A 203 -8.95 -10.74 12.44
C LEU A 203 -9.48 -12.12 12.08
N TYR A 204 -10.81 -12.28 11.98
CA TYR A 204 -11.42 -13.54 11.59
C TYR A 204 -11.00 -13.98 10.19
N CYS A 205 -11.09 -13.09 9.20
CA CYS A 205 -10.70 -13.39 7.82
C CYS A 205 -9.21 -13.74 7.71
N ASP A 206 -8.33 -12.99 8.37
CA ASP A 206 -6.89 -13.26 8.30
C ASP A 206 -6.51 -14.57 9.02
N LEU A 207 -7.11 -14.86 10.18
CA LEU A 207 -6.92 -16.13 10.88
C LEU A 207 -7.44 -17.31 10.06
N LYS A 208 -8.63 -17.19 9.47
CA LYS A 208 -9.22 -18.25 8.62
C LYS A 208 -8.29 -18.61 7.46
N LEU A 209 -7.75 -17.62 6.77
CA LEU A 209 -6.79 -17.84 5.67
C LEU A 209 -5.54 -18.62 6.16
N ILE A 210 -4.99 -18.27 7.33
CA ILE A 210 -3.83 -18.97 7.92
C ILE A 210 -4.14 -20.45 8.21
N PHE A 211 -5.34 -20.73 8.72
CA PHE A 211 -5.72 -22.09 9.09
C PHE A 211 -6.06 -22.95 7.87
N GLU A 212 -6.64 -22.37 6.82
CA GLU A 212 -6.95 -23.07 5.57
C GLU A 212 -5.68 -23.50 4.81
N ASP A 213 -4.65 -22.67 4.73
CA ASP A 213 -3.37 -23.02 4.09
C ASP A 213 -2.57 -24.07 4.85
N LYS A 214 -2.57 -24.01 6.19
CA LYS A 214 -1.98 -25.08 7.02
C LYS A 214 -2.64 -26.43 6.73
N LYS A 215 -3.96 -26.45 6.51
CA LYS A 215 -4.71 -27.67 6.18
C LYS A 215 -4.33 -28.21 4.79
N ILE A 216 -4.19 -27.34 3.80
CA ILE A 216 -3.78 -27.70 2.43
C ILE A 216 -2.33 -28.24 2.39
N LYS A 217 -1.41 -27.61 3.12
CA LYS A 217 -0.01 -28.10 3.25
C LYS A 217 0.09 -29.45 3.95
N ASN A 218 -0.68 -29.68 5.01
CA ASN A 218 -0.68 -30.96 5.70
C ASN A 218 -1.25 -32.10 4.85
N ASN A 219 -2.29 -31.83 4.07
CA ASN A 219 -2.90 -32.82 3.18
C ASN A 219 -1.99 -33.18 2.00
N SER A 220 -1.30 -32.19 1.41
CA SER A 220 -0.32 -32.43 0.34
C SER A 220 0.95 -33.13 0.82
N ALA A 221 1.35 -32.97 2.08
CA ALA A 221 2.44 -33.72 2.70
C ALA A 221 2.06 -35.19 2.95
N LYS A 222 0.83 -35.45 3.42
CA LYS A 222 0.31 -36.82 3.62
C LYS A 222 0.06 -37.60 2.33
N ALA A 223 -0.25 -36.92 1.22
CA ALA A 223 -0.45 -37.58 -0.08
C ALA A 223 0.86 -37.99 -0.78
N LYS A 224 2.02 -37.62 -0.23
CA LYS A 224 3.36 -37.93 -0.77
C LYS A 224 4.13 -38.99 0.06
N THR A 225 3.49 -39.54 1.09
CA THR A 225 3.97 -40.64 1.95
C THR A 225 3.05 -41.83 1.78
#